data_AF-A0A7X7N8C3-F1
#
_entry.id   AF-A0A7X7N8C3-F1
#
_cell.length_a   1.000
_cell.length_b   1.000
_cell.length_c   1.000
_cell.angle_alpha   90.00
_cell.angle_beta   90.00
_cell.angle_gamma   90.00
#
_symmetry.space_group_name_H-M   'P 1'
#
loop_
_entity.id
_entity.type
_entity.pdbx_description
1 polymer ?
#
loop_
_entity_poly.entity_id
_entity_poly.type
_entity_poly.pdbx_seq_one_letter_code
_entity_poly.pdbx_strand_id
1 'polypeptide(L)'
;LDDTWLWCECDECQKDLVLDDGTRVSRTDPSFASTQFFKVVNVAARALREEFPNYTLHVLAYFQTAEPPKCAIESNVVANFAPYPRANDKNPIFAEENHVWLERLKRWRDKTPNLTAYGYNCLGMHFPRPRAHTLKLDFAEFYKHVQGVLSEGTNLEWGDDLDSNFQQYLVWDYAAIELWVQQRLTWDVSQDVETLYKTFCYRAFRDAGPEMHRFYGAIREEWFKDPGASTIGSSPVAMTRKLIIDTGREEELRGYLQQALAKTTHPNSKILIERIQSRFEFFLDETKK
;
A
#
# COMPACT_ATOMS: atom_id res chain seq x y z
N LEU A 1 -6.53 -18.93 -9.02
CA LEU A 1 -5.22 -18.25 -8.89
C LEU A 1 -5.11 -17.91 -7.43
N ASP A 2 -4.09 -18.47 -6.78
CA ASP A 2 -3.76 -18.08 -5.42
C ASP A 2 -3.05 -16.72 -5.45
N ASP A 3 -2.90 -16.05 -4.32
CA ASP A 3 -2.19 -14.78 -4.17
C ASP A 3 -0.66 -14.94 -4.31
N THR A 4 -0.25 -15.61 -5.41
CA THR A 4 1.11 -16.10 -5.66
C THR A 4 1.41 -16.10 -7.15
N TRP A 5 2.68 -16.30 -7.50
CA TRP A 5 3.10 -16.53 -8.88
C TRP A 5 2.67 -17.90 -9.47
N LEU A 6 1.92 -18.70 -8.70
CA LEU A 6 1.54 -20.06 -9.06
C LEU A 6 0.20 -20.12 -9.79
N TRP A 7 0.13 -21.03 -10.76
CA TRP A 7 -1.04 -21.32 -11.57
C TRP A 7 -0.98 -22.76 -12.09
N CYS A 8 -2.06 -23.20 -12.73
CA CYS A 8 -2.10 -24.54 -13.31
C CYS A 8 -1.08 -24.67 -14.45
N GLU A 9 -0.19 -25.66 -14.35
CA GLU A 9 0.85 -25.92 -15.36
C GLU A 9 0.58 -27.19 -16.18
N CYS A 10 -0.67 -27.68 -16.22
CA CYS A 10 -1.00 -28.85 -17.04
C CYS A 10 -0.86 -28.56 -18.55
N ASP A 11 -0.73 -29.62 -19.36
CA ASP A 11 -0.50 -29.53 -20.81
C ASP A 11 -1.54 -28.65 -21.52
N GLU A 12 -2.81 -28.68 -21.11
CA GLU A 12 -3.86 -27.82 -21.68
C GLU A 12 -3.67 -26.35 -21.32
N CYS A 13 -3.25 -26.04 -20.10
CA CYS A 13 -3.00 -24.68 -19.64
C CYS A 13 -1.72 -24.07 -20.24
N GLN A 14 -0.81 -24.89 -20.78
CA GLN A 14 0.41 -24.44 -21.45
C GLN A 14 0.24 -24.14 -22.94
N LYS A 15 -0.88 -24.53 -23.56
CA LYS A 15 -1.12 -24.29 -25.01
C LYS A 15 -1.40 -22.83 -25.30
N ASP A 16 -1.03 -22.39 -26.51
CA ASP A 16 -1.43 -21.08 -27.04
C ASP A 16 -2.95 -20.91 -26.97
N LEU A 17 -3.39 -19.70 -26.65
CA LEU A 17 -4.82 -19.38 -26.67
C LEU A 17 -5.24 -18.97 -28.08
N VAL A 18 -6.45 -19.35 -28.46
CA VAL A 18 -7.16 -18.77 -29.61
C VAL A 18 -8.37 -18.00 -29.06
N LEU A 19 -8.50 -16.75 -29.46
CA LEU A 19 -9.61 -15.87 -29.09
C LEU A 19 -10.75 -16.00 -30.12
N ASP A 20 -11.92 -15.47 -29.77
CA ASP A 20 -13.12 -15.60 -30.59
C ASP A 20 -12.99 -14.89 -31.96
N ASP A 21 -12.12 -13.88 -32.04
CA ASP A 21 -11.77 -13.16 -33.28
C ASP A 21 -10.65 -13.85 -34.09
N GLY A 22 -10.21 -15.05 -33.66
CA GLY A 22 -9.12 -15.80 -34.27
C GLY A 22 -7.71 -15.36 -33.84
N THR A 23 -7.58 -14.33 -33.01
CA THR A 23 -6.27 -13.89 -32.49
C THR A 23 -5.63 -15.02 -31.70
N ARG A 24 -4.40 -15.37 -32.07
CA ARG A 24 -3.58 -16.34 -31.34
C ARG A 24 -2.69 -15.64 -30.33
N VAL A 25 -2.73 -16.08 -29.07
CA VAL A 25 -1.91 -15.56 -27.98
C VAL A 25 -0.95 -16.64 -27.54
N SER A 26 0.34 -16.43 -27.84
CA SER A 26 1.36 -17.42 -27.50
C SER A 26 1.58 -17.52 -26.00
N ARG A 27 1.97 -18.70 -25.51
CA ARG A 27 2.32 -18.93 -24.09
C ARG A 27 3.38 -17.97 -23.53
N THR A 28 4.27 -17.48 -24.39
CA THR A 28 5.35 -16.55 -24.05
C THR A 28 4.93 -15.08 -24.09
N ASP A 29 3.69 -14.80 -24.53
CA ASP A 29 3.15 -13.45 -24.54
C ASP A 29 2.96 -12.95 -23.10
N PRO A 30 3.44 -11.73 -22.74
CA PRO A 30 3.26 -11.19 -21.39
C PRO A 30 1.80 -11.13 -20.94
N SER A 31 0.86 -10.98 -21.87
CA SER A 31 -0.58 -10.93 -21.61
C SER A 31 -1.25 -12.31 -21.59
N PHE A 32 -0.52 -13.41 -21.85
CA PHE A 32 -1.09 -14.76 -21.93
C PHE A 32 -1.89 -15.11 -20.68
N ALA A 33 -1.29 -14.87 -19.51
CA ALA A 33 -1.88 -15.21 -18.23
C ALA A 33 -3.15 -14.41 -17.93
N SER A 34 -3.04 -13.10 -18.08
CA SER A 34 -4.17 -12.20 -17.97
C SER A 34 -5.28 -12.60 -18.94
N THR A 35 -4.94 -12.90 -20.20
CA THR A 35 -5.92 -13.31 -21.21
C THR A 35 -6.62 -14.60 -20.83
N GLN A 36 -5.88 -15.63 -20.40
CA GLN A 36 -6.46 -16.89 -19.95
C GLN A 36 -7.42 -16.67 -18.78
N PHE A 37 -6.99 -15.89 -17.78
CA PHE A 37 -7.80 -15.59 -16.60
C PHE A 37 -9.06 -14.80 -16.95
N PHE A 38 -8.94 -13.72 -17.72
CA PHE A 38 -10.09 -12.89 -18.05
C PHE A 38 -11.10 -13.57 -18.99
N LYS A 39 -10.69 -14.60 -19.77
CA LYS A 39 -11.66 -15.47 -20.47
C LYS A 39 -12.62 -16.16 -19.48
N VAL A 40 -12.11 -16.63 -18.34
CA VAL A 40 -12.93 -17.25 -17.28
C VAL A 40 -13.74 -16.19 -16.54
N VAL A 41 -13.13 -15.05 -16.20
CA VAL A 41 -13.83 -13.92 -15.56
C VAL A 41 -15.02 -13.47 -16.40
N ASN A 42 -14.88 -13.38 -17.73
CA ASN A 42 -15.97 -12.99 -18.62
C ASN A 42 -17.13 -14.00 -18.59
N VAL A 43 -16.86 -15.31 -18.53
CA VAL A 43 -17.91 -16.33 -18.36
C VAL A 43 -18.66 -16.10 -17.05
N ALA A 44 -17.93 -15.90 -15.95
CA ALA A 44 -18.54 -15.64 -14.65
C ALA A 44 -19.34 -14.32 -14.63
N ALA A 45 -18.83 -13.27 -15.26
CA ALA A 45 -19.48 -11.97 -15.34
C ALA A 45 -20.79 -12.01 -16.15
N ARG A 46 -20.86 -12.81 -17.21
CA ARG A 46 -22.10 -13.05 -17.97
C ARG A 46 -23.15 -13.78 -17.12
N ALA A 47 -22.75 -14.87 -16.45
CA ALA A 47 -23.64 -15.60 -15.56
C ALA A 47 -24.14 -14.72 -14.39
N LEU A 48 -23.24 -13.95 -13.77
CA LEU A 48 -23.59 -13.00 -12.70
C LEU A 48 -24.62 -11.97 -13.18
N ARG A 49 -24.50 -11.48 -14.42
CA ARG A 49 -25.42 -10.49 -14.97
C ARG A 49 -26.83 -11.05 -15.22
N GLU A 50 -26.94 -12.34 -15.53
CA GLU A 50 -28.23 -13.01 -15.71
C GLU A 50 -29.00 -13.15 -14.39
N GLU A 51 -28.30 -13.46 -13.29
CA GLU A 51 -28.91 -13.68 -11.97
C GLU A 51 -28.98 -12.40 -11.11
N PHE A 52 -27.95 -11.55 -11.20
CA PHE A 52 -27.74 -10.36 -10.38
C PHE A 52 -27.38 -9.12 -11.24
N PRO A 53 -28.31 -8.61 -12.06
CA PRO A 53 -28.02 -7.59 -13.08
C PRO A 53 -27.50 -6.25 -12.56
N ASN A 54 -27.69 -5.97 -11.26
CA ASN A 54 -27.26 -4.72 -10.62
C ASN A 54 -25.90 -4.84 -9.90
N TYR A 55 -25.23 -5.98 -10.00
CA TYR A 55 -23.94 -6.23 -9.32
C TYR A 55 -22.78 -6.21 -10.31
N THR A 56 -21.64 -5.71 -9.83
CA THR A 56 -20.36 -5.74 -10.55
C THR A 56 -19.45 -6.82 -9.98
N LEU A 57 -18.62 -7.40 -10.84
CA LEU A 57 -17.57 -8.32 -10.46
C LEU A 57 -16.24 -7.58 -10.33
N HIS A 58 -15.74 -7.44 -9.10
CA HIS A 58 -14.45 -6.83 -8.83
C HIS A 58 -13.33 -7.86 -8.90
N VAL A 59 -12.28 -7.57 -9.67
CA VAL A 59 -11.18 -8.53 -9.91
C VAL A 59 -9.84 -7.81 -9.84
N LEU A 60 -8.88 -8.35 -9.07
CA LEU A 60 -7.52 -7.82 -9.02
C LEU A 60 -6.78 -8.03 -10.35
N ALA A 61 -6.18 -6.95 -10.86
CA ALA A 61 -5.29 -6.94 -12.01
C ALA A 61 -3.85 -6.68 -11.52
N TYR A 62 -3.16 -7.76 -11.16
CA TYR A 62 -1.88 -7.75 -10.45
C TYR A 62 -1.11 -9.06 -10.70
N PHE A 63 0.19 -9.11 -10.36
CA PHE A 63 1.05 -10.26 -10.68
C PHE A 63 0.94 -10.70 -12.15
N GLN A 64 0.51 -11.95 -12.43
CA GLN A 64 0.37 -12.48 -13.78
C GLN A 64 -0.75 -11.78 -14.56
N THR A 65 -1.70 -11.12 -13.89
CA THR A 65 -2.80 -10.38 -14.51
C THR A 65 -2.54 -8.87 -14.58
N ALA A 66 -1.32 -8.42 -14.25
CA ALA A 66 -0.93 -7.01 -14.34
C ALA A 66 -0.94 -6.46 -15.77
N GLU A 67 -0.61 -7.29 -16.76
CA GLU A 67 -0.76 -6.94 -18.18
C GLU A 67 -2.25 -6.98 -18.56
N PRO A 68 -2.79 -6.00 -19.33
CA PRO A 68 -4.16 -6.08 -19.82
C PRO A 68 -4.36 -7.32 -20.72
N PRO A 69 -5.51 -8.01 -20.61
CA PRO A 69 -5.78 -9.18 -21.44
C PRO A 69 -6.01 -8.77 -22.91
N LYS A 70 -5.75 -9.69 -23.84
CA LYS A 70 -6.06 -9.49 -25.26
C LYS A 70 -7.55 -9.66 -25.57
N CYS A 71 -8.26 -10.54 -24.85
CA CYS A 71 -9.72 -10.68 -24.98
C CYS A 71 -10.47 -9.43 -24.50
N ALA A 72 -11.70 -9.22 -24.96
CA ALA A 72 -12.58 -8.16 -24.44
C ALA A 72 -12.86 -8.35 -22.94
N ILE A 73 -13.30 -7.29 -22.26
CA ILE A 73 -13.70 -7.35 -20.85
C ILE A 73 -15.20 -7.05 -20.77
N GLU A 74 -15.95 -7.88 -20.05
CA GLU A 74 -17.38 -7.68 -19.83
C GLU A 74 -17.64 -6.36 -19.08
N SER A 75 -18.70 -5.65 -19.48
CA SER A 75 -19.03 -4.31 -18.96
C SER A 75 -19.39 -4.25 -17.48
N ASN A 76 -19.72 -5.38 -16.83
CA ASN A 76 -19.95 -5.47 -15.38
C ASN A 76 -18.72 -5.94 -14.60
N VAL A 77 -17.54 -6.02 -15.23
CA VAL A 77 -16.27 -6.29 -14.55
C VAL A 77 -15.58 -4.97 -14.20
N VAL A 78 -15.16 -4.84 -12.95
CA VAL A 78 -14.30 -3.75 -12.47
C VAL A 78 -12.91 -4.32 -12.21
N ALA A 79 -11.93 -3.90 -13.01
CA ALA A 79 -10.55 -4.26 -12.77
C ALA A 79 -9.97 -3.38 -11.65
N ASN A 80 -9.43 -4.00 -10.61
CA ASN A 80 -8.72 -3.36 -9.52
C ASN A 80 -7.22 -3.46 -9.82
N PHE A 81 -6.66 -2.48 -10.52
CA PHE A 81 -5.24 -2.48 -10.93
C PHE A 81 -4.32 -2.25 -9.75
N ALA A 82 -3.46 -3.20 -9.45
CA ALA A 82 -2.49 -3.07 -8.36
C ALA A 82 -1.06 -2.95 -8.91
N PRO A 83 -0.37 -1.82 -8.71
CA PRO A 83 1.02 -1.67 -9.11
C PRO A 83 1.90 -2.44 -8.12
N TYR A 84 2.01 -3.77 -8.29
CA TYR A 84 2.75 -4.66 -7.40
C TYR A 84 3.38 -5.84 -8.16
N PRO A 85 4.66 -6.20 -7.91
CA PRO A 85 5.60 -5.57 -6.97
C PRO A 85 6.26 -4.29 -7.51
N ARG A 86 6.20 -3.19 -6.75
CA ARG A 86 6.99 -1.98 -7.03
C ARG A 86 8.41 -2.15 -6.52
N ALA A 87 9.37 -1.62 -7.31
CA ALA A 87 10.78 -1.65 -6.95
C ALA A 87 11.09 -0.69 -5.79
N ASN A 88 10.41 0.45 -5.74
CA ASN A 88 10.63 1.46 -4.71
C ASN A 88 9.37 2.31 -4.45
N ASP A 89 8.82 2.20 -3.24
CA ASP A 89 7.69 2.99 -2.74
C ASP A 89 8.08 4.43 -2.34
N LYS A 90 9.38 4.77 -2.31
CA LYS A 90 9.82 6.15 -2.06
C LYS A 90 9.56 7.07 -3.24
N ASN A 91 9.56 6.51 -4.45
CA ASN A 91 9.45 7.26 -5.69
C ASN A 91 8.07 7.07 -6.33
N PRO A 92 7.53 8.10 -7.00
CA PRO A 92 6.19 8.04 -7.57
C PRO A 92 6.12 7.03 -8.72
N ILE A 93 4.91 6.67 -9.15
CA ILE A 93 4.67 5.68 -10.21
C ILE A 93 5.27 6.10 -11.55
N PHE A 94 5.44 7.40 -11.78
CA PHE A 94 6.05 7.95 -12.99
C PHE A 94 7.58 8.08 -12.92
N ALA A 95 8.22 7.69 -11.80
CA ALA A 95 9.67 7.57 -11.72
C ALA A 95 10.17 6.43 -12.63
N GLU A 96 11.42 6.52 -13.10
CA GLU A 96 11.98 5.61 -14.09
C GLU A 96 11.84 4.13 -13.69
N GLU A 97 12.15 3.80 -12.43
CA GLU A 97 12.08 2.43 -11.92
C GLU A 97 10.65 1.89 -11.76
N ASN A 98 9.65 2.78 -11.68
CA ASN A 98 8.25 2.43 -11.50
C ASN A 98 7.43 2.59 -12.79
N HIS A 99 8.01 3.17 -13.85
CA HIS A 99 7.31 3.59 -15.06
C HIS A 99 6.56 2.45 -15.77
N VAL A 100 7.04 1.20 -15.64
CA VAL A 100 6.35 0.01 -16.16
C VAL A 100 4.90 -0.09 -15.65
N TRP A 101 4.65 0.33 -14.41
CA TRP A 101 3.33 0.31 -13.80
C TRP A 101 2.42 1.41 -14.33
N LEU A 102 2.97 2.59 -14.62
CA LEU A 102 2.22 3.67 -15.26
C LEU A 102 1.78 3.26 -16.67
N GLU A 103 2.66 2.64 -17.44
CA GLU A 103 2.33 2.16 -18.78
C GLU A 103 1.28 1.03 -18.76
N ARG A 104 1.34 0.14 -17.76
CA ARG A 104 0.28 -0.86 -17.55
C ARG A 104 -1.06 -0.20 -17.20
N LEU A 105 -1.07 0.79 -16.31
CA LEU A 105 -2.27 1.52 -15.91
C LEU A 105 -2.95 2.19 -17.13
N LYS A 106 -2.18 2.87 -17.98
CA LYS A 106 -2.69 3.50 -19.21
C LYS A 106 -3.29 2.47 -20.16
N ARG A 107 -2.59 1.36 -20.42
CA ARG A 107 -3.11 0.28 -21.28
C ARG A 107 -4.35 -0.40 -20.70
N TRP A 108 -4.44 -0.50 -19.37
CA TRP A 108 -5.66 -0.96 -18.69
C TRP A 108 -6.82 0.00 -18.88
N ARG A 109 -6.56 1.32 -18.80
CA ARG A 109 -7.57 2.34 -19.06
C ARG A 109 -8.09 2.30 -20.50
N ASP A 110 -7.22 2.06 -21.47
CA ASP A 110 -7.64 1.87 -22.86
C ASP A 110 -8.52 0.61 -23.05
N LYS A 111 -8.35 -0.38 -22.16
CA LYS A 111 -9.10 -1.64 -22.22
C LYS A 111 -10.51 -1.54 -21.66
N THR A 112 -10.70 -0.79 -20.58
CA THR A 112 -12.01 -0.64 -19.93
C THR A 112 -12.14 0.68 -19.18
N PRO A 113 -13.32 1.32 -19.21
CA PRO A 113 -13.57 2.47 -18.36
C PRO A 113 -13.79 2.09 -16.88
N ASN A 114 -14.09 0.81 -16.59
CA ASN A 114 -14.37 0.28 -15.25
C ASN A 114 -13.08 -0.20 -14.59
N LEU A 115 -12.29 0.78 -14.14
CA LEU A 115 -10.96 0.58 -13.60
C LEU A 115 -10.83 1.34 -12.29
N THR A 116 -10.35 0.67 -11.25
CA THR A 116 -9.90 1.27 -9.99
C THR A 116 -8.41 0.99 -9.79
N ALA A 117 -7.74 1.78 -8.96
CA ALA A 117 -6.42 1.43 -8.47
C ALA A 117 -6.56 0.72 -7.11
N TYR A 118 -5.77 -0.31 -6.88
CA TYR A 118 -5.68 -1.03 -5.61
C TYR A 118 -4.27 -0.87 -5.04
N GLY A 119 -4.17 -0.24 -3.87
CA GLY A 119 -2.90 0.00 -3.20
C GLY A 119 -2.68 -0.94 -2.02
N TYR A 120 -1.46 -1.43 -1.87
CA TYR A 120 -1.00 -2.10 -0.64
C TYR A 120 -0.45 -1.08 0.37
N ASN A 121 -1.18 0.03 0.53
CA ASN A 121 -0.72 1.22 1.26
C ASN A 121 -0.82 1.07 2.78
N CYS A 122 -1.53 0.04 3.27
CA CYS A 122 -1.60 -0.26 4.70
C CYS A 122 -0.65 -1.39 5.13
N LEU A 123 -0.05 -2.11 4.18
CA LEU A 123 0.85 -3.24 4.47
C LEU A 123 2.30 -2.79 4.71
N GLY A 124 3.05 -3.58 5.47
CA GLY A 124 4.45 -3.29 5.81
C GLY A 124 4.63 -2.04 6.68
N MET A 125 3.65 -1.70 7.52
CA MET A 125 3.60 -0.46 8.30
C MET A 125 4.01 -0.65 9.77
N HIS A 126 4.64 -1.77 10.14
CA HIS A 126 5.18 -1.96 11.49
C HIS A 126 6.19 -0.87 11.91
N PHE A 127 6.82 -0.22 10.94
CA PHE A 127 7.55 1.04 11.10
C PHE A 127 6.75 2.16 10.41
N PRO A 128 6.71 3.39 10.95
CA PRO A 128 5.94 4.50 10.38
C PRO A 128 6.61 5.04 9.11
N ARG A 129 6.52 4.28 8.00
CA ARG A 129 7.13 4.63 6.70
C ARG A 129 6.48 5.89 6.12
N PRO A 130 7.21 7.00 5.95
CA PRO A 130 6.66 8.31 5.55
C PRO A 130 6.25 8.45 4.09
N ARG A 131 5.30 7.61 3.65
CA ARG A 131 4.91 7.46 2.24
C ARG A 131 3.94 8.52 1.73
N ALA A 132 3.32 9.31 2.62
CA ALA A 132 2.23 10.20 2.22
C ALA A 132 2.58 11.21 1.13
N HIS A 133 3.82 11.73 1.10
CA HIS A 133 4.26 12.64 0.04
C HIS A 133 4.29 11.96 -1.33
N THR A 134 4.87 10.76 -1.40
CA THR A 134 4.93 9.97 -2.63
C THR A 134 3.53 9.54 -3.06
N LEU A 135 2.70 9.08 -2.12
CA LEU A 135 1.34 8.66 -2.39
C LEU A 135 0.44 9.79 -2.86
N LYS A 136 0.66 11.04 -2.40
CA LYS A 136 -0.04 12.21 -2.97
C LYS A 136 0.22 12.34 -4.47
N LEU A 137 1.47 12.14 -4.91
CA LEU A 137 1.83 12.19 -6.33
C LEU A 137 1.21 11.02 -7.10
N ASP A 138 1.26 9.81 -6.52
CA ASP A 138 0.65 8.61 -7.12
C ASP A 138 -0.86 8.78 -7.28
N PHE A 139 -1.57 9.18 -6.23
CA PHE A 139 -3.01 9.34 -6.27
C PHE A 139 -3.42 10.41 -7.28
N ALA A 140 -2.70 11.54 -7.34
CA ALA A 140 -2.95 12.58 -8.34
C ALA A 140 -2.79 12.06 -9.77
N GLU A 141 -1.86 11.13 -10.01
CA GLU A 141 -1.73 10.44 -11.30
C GLU A 141 -2.84 9.41 -11.50
N PHE A 142 -3.17 8.59 -10.50
CA PHE A 142 -4.21 7.56 -10.60
C PHE A 142 -5.57 8.14 -10.95
N TYR A 143 -6.00 9.22 -10.31
CA TYR A 143 -7.30 9.85 -10.56
C TYR A 143 -7.47 10.39 -11.99
N LYS A 144 -6.42 10.43 -12.81
CA LYS A 144 -6.52 10.71 -14.25
C LYS A 144 -7.01 9.50 -15.06
N HIS A 145 -6.81 8.29 -14.55
CA HIS A 145 -7.02 7.03 -15.27
C HIS A 145 -8.11 6.15 -14.63
N VAL A 146 -8.33 6.26 -13.32
CA VAL A 146 -9.21 5.34 -12.57
C VAL A 146 -10.40 6.05 -11.93
N GLN A 147 -11.47 5.31 -11.67
CA GLN A 147 -12.70 5.81 -11.04
C GLN A 147 -12.55 6.01 -9.52
N GLY A 148 -11.60 5.31 -8.90
CA GLY A 148 -11.34 5.38 -7.48
C GLY A 148 -10.07 4.63 -7.08
N VAL A 149 -9.58 4.93 -5.89
CA VAL A 149 -8.44 4.25 -5.27
C VAL A 149 -8.96 3.46 -4.06
N LEU A 150 -8.69 2.16 -4.08
CA LEU A 150 -8.93 1.23 -3.01
C LEU A 150 -7.58 0.93 -2.34
N SER A 151 -7.61 0.57 -1.06
CA SER A 151 -6.43 0.05 -0.39
C SER A 151 -6.79 -1.23 0.32
N GLU A 152 -5.85 -2.16 0.36
CA GLU A 152 -5.90 -3.23 1.35
C GLU A 152 -5.97 -2.61 2.74
N GLY A 153 -6.82 -3.17 3.60
CA GLY A 153 -6.85 -2.83 5.01
C GLY A 153 -5.63 -3.41 5.74
N THR A 154 -5.49 -3.10 7.02
CA THR A 154 -4.67 -3.94 7.89
C THR A 154 -5.52 -5.17 8.24
N ASN A 155 -5.52 -6.19 7.38
CA ASN A 155 -6.31 -7.38 7.60
C ASN A 155 -5.65 -8.15 8.76
N LEU A 156 -6.43 -8.45 9.80
CA LEU A 156 -6.03 -9.20 11.00
C LEU A 156 -5.53 -10.62 10.73
N GLU A 157 -5.53 -11.05 9.47
CA GLU A 157 -5.36 -12.45 9.04
C GLU A 157 -3.92 -12.81 8.64
N TRP A 158 -3.05 -11.84 8.32
CA TRP A 158 -1.72 -12.10 7.77
C TRP A 158 -0.55 -12.03 8.77
N GLY A 159 -0.79 -12.47 10.01
CA GLY A 159 0.32 -12.82 10.91
C GLY A 159 1.17 -11.64 11.39
N ASP A 160 0.55 -10.48 11.65
CA ASP A 160 1.09 -9.56 12.64
C ASP A 160 1.11 -10.32 13.97
N ASP A 161 2.26 -10.90 14.32
CA ASP A 161 2.46 -11.79 15.47
C ASP A 161 1.47 -11.49 16.59
N LEU A 162 0.51 -12.41 16.74
CA LEU A 162 -0.25 -12.51 17.97
C LEU A 162 0.81 -12.64 19.06
N ASP A 163 1.01 -11.58 19.84
CA ASP A 163 1.41 -11.76 21.23
C ASP A 163 0.58 -12.95 21.76
N SER A 164 1.25 -13.86 22.47
CA SER A 164 0.66 -14.92 23.30
C SER A 164 -0.64 -14.54 24.05
N ASN A 165 -0.93 -13.25 24.21
CA ASN A 165 -2.12 -12.68 24.84
C ASN A 165 -3.23 -12.19 23.88
N PHE A 166 -3.18 -12.47 22.57
CA PHE A 166 -4.19 -12.03 21.59
C PHE A 166 -4.46 -10.51 21.59
N GLN A 167 -3.48 -9.68 22.00
CA GLN A 167 -3.61 -8.22 21.94
C GLN A 167 -3.22 -7.71 20.55
N GLN A 168 -4.24 -7.46 19.73
CA GLN A 168 -4.14 -6.82 18.42
C GLN A 168 -3.56 -5.37 18.51
N TYR A 169 -3.12 -4.84 17.36
CA TYR A 169 -2.95 -3.40 17.04
C TYR A 169 -1.58 -2.70 17.17
N LEU A 170 -0.46 -3.41 17.28
CA LEU A 170 0.86 -2.76 17.42
C LEU A 170 1.29 -1.91 16.21
N VAL A 171 0.76 -2.19 15.02
CA VAL A 171 0.98 -1.35 13.83
C VAL A 171 0.36 0.04 14.00
N TRP A 172 -0.82 0.13 14.61
CA TRP A 172 -1.52 1.40 14.86
C TRP A 172 -0.82 2.22 15.92
N ASP A 173 -0.24 1.55 16.92
CA ASP A 173 0.53 2.21 17.98
C ASP A 173 1.77 2.93 17.46
N TYR A 174 2.27 2.62 16.26
CA TYR A 174 3.45 3.29 15.71
C TYR A 174 3.16 4.07 14.42
N ALA A 175 2.35 3.53 13.52
CA ALA A 175 2.13 4.04 12.17
C ALA A 175 0.72 4.60 11.90
N ALA A 176 -0.13 4.76 12.93
CA ALA A 176 -1.47 5.33 12.74
C ALA A 176 -1.47 6.70 12.02
N ILE A 177 -0.44 7.51 12.25
CA ILE A 177 -0.29 8.81 11.56
C ILE A 177 -0.23 8.65 10.04
N GLU A 178 0.56 7.69 9.55
CA GLU A 178 0.71 7.41 8.12
C GLU A 178 -0.59 6.90 7.53
N LEU A 179 -1.23 5.94 8.20
CA LEU A 179 -2.49 5.36 7.76
C LEU A 179 -3.59 6.42 7.68
N TRP A 180 -3.66 7.31 8.68
CA TRP A 180 -4.64 8.41 8.69
C TRP A 180 -4.37 9.41 7.56
N VAL A 181 -3.13 9.89 7.41
CA VAL A 181 -2.79 10.88 6.37
C VAL A 181 -3.05 10.32 4.98
N GLN A 182 -2.68 9.06 4.72
CA GLN A 182 -2.92 8.41 3.44
C GLN A 182 -4.42 8.31 3.14
N GLN A 183 -5.24 7.95 4.12
CA GLN A 183 -6.70 7.90 3.95
C GLN A 183 -7.33 9.28 3.72
N ARG A 184 -6.73 10.35 4.27
CA ARG A 184 -7.16 11.72 3.94
C ARG A 184 -6.88 12.05 2.48
N LEU A 185 -5.73 11.62 1.94
CA LEU A 185 -5.33 11.88 0.56
C LEU A 185 -6.13 11.07 -0.46
N THR A 186 -6.60 9.86 -0.13
CA THR A 186 -7.54 9.10 -0.98
C THR A 186 -8.93 9.74 -1.04
N TRP A 187 -9.30 10.54 -0.03
CA TRP A 187 -10.53 11.33 -0.09
C TRP A 187 -10.36 12.61 -0.90
N ASP A 188 -9.25 13.33 -0.67
CA ASP A 188 -8.92 14.57 -1.36
C ASP A 188 -7.39 14.74 -1.47
N VAL A 189 -6.87 14.52 -2.67
CA VAL A 189 -5.43 14.57 -2.98
C VAL A 189 -4.86 15.99 -3.03
N SER A 190 -5.71 17.02 -3.06
CA SER A 190 -5.25 18.41 -3.10
C SER A 190 -4.69 18.89 -1.76
N GLN A 191 -5.07 18.23 -0.66
CA GLN A 191 -4.64 18.57 0.70
C GLN A 191 -3.11 18.61 0.84
N ASP A 192 -2.63 19.56 1.64
CA ASP A 192 -1.21 19.67 1.98
C ASP A 192 -0.80 18.59 2.99
N VAL A 193 0.26 17.85 2.66
CA VAL A 193 0.67 16.66 3.43
C VAL A 193 1.22 17.08 4.81
N GLU A 194 2.03 18.13 4.87
CA GLU A 194 2.57 18.64 6.14
C GLU A 194 1.46 19.16 7.07
N THR A 195 0.48 19.85 6.51
CA THR A 195 -0.72 20.29 7.24
C THR A 195 -1.50 19.10 7.81
N LEU A 196 -1.64 18.00 7.05
CA LEU A 196 -2.28 16.79 7.54
C LEU A 196 -1.49 16.13 8.68
N TYR A 197 -0.17 15.98 8.54
CA TYR A 197 0.68 15.45 9.61
C TYR A 197 0.57 16.27 10.89
N LYS A 198 0.69 17.59 10.77
CA LYS A 198 0.51 18.51 11.89
C LYS A 198 -0.89 18.38 12.50
N THR A 199 -1.93 18.31 11.67
CA THR A 199 -3.31 18.14 12.12
C THR A 199 -3.48 16.86 12.93
N PHE A 200 -2.95 15.73 12.46
CA PHE A 200 -3.00 14.47 13.19
C PHE A 200 -2.34 14.61 14.56
N CYS A 201 -1.09 15.10 14.61
CA CYS A 201 -0.35 15.22 15.86
C CYS A 201 -1.07 16.08 16.89
N TYR A 202 -1.59 17.24 16.48
CA TYR A 202 -2.28 18.16 17.40
C TYR A 202 -3.64 17.63 17.84
N ARG A 203 -4.35 16.87 17.00
CA ARG A 203 -5.66 16.29 17.38
C ARG A 203 -5.52 15.04 18.25
N ALA A 204 -4.57 14.17 17.95
CA ALA A 204 -4.35 12.93 18.70
C ALA A 204 -3.64 13.19 20.05
N PHE A 205 -2.64 14.06 20.05
CA PHE A 205 -1.75 14.24 21.20
C PHE A 205 -1.93 15.58 21.94
N ARG A 206 -2.77 16.49 21.42
CA ARG A 206 -3.13 17.77 22.08
C ARG A 206 -1.90 18.60 22.43
N ASP A 207 -1.66 18.85 23.71
CA ASP A 207 -0.55 19.66 24.23
C ASP A 207 0.83 19.08 23.87
N ALA A 208 0.90 17.76 23.63
CA ALA A 208 2.10 17.06 23.18
C ALA A 208 2.23 17.01 21.63
N GLY A 209 1.28 17.60 20.91
CA GLY A 209 1.27 17.67 19.44
C GLY A 209 2.56 18.20 18.81
N PRO A 210 3.18 19.29 19.33
CA PRO A 210 4.43 19.80 18.78
C PRO A 210 5.60 18.79 18.85
N GLU A 211 5.74 18.09 19.97
CA GLU A 211 6.80 17.11 20.22
C GLU A 211 6.60 15.87 19.36
N MET A 212 5.36 15.39 19.27
CA MET A 212 5.02 14.26 18.40
C MET A 212 5.21 14.59 16.92
N HIS A 213 4.94 15.83 16.52
CA HIS A 213 5.23 16.29 15.15
C HIS A 213 6.73 16.32 14.86
N ARG A 214 7.58 16.72 15.84
CA ARG A 214 9.04 16.64 15.70
C ARG A 214 9.55 15.20 15.63
N PHE A 215 9.02 14.31 16.46
CA PHE A 215 9.35 12.88 16.45
C PHE A 215 9.15 12.24 15.06
N TYR A 216 7.92 12.32 14.52
CA TYR A 216 7.64 11.78 13.19
C TYR A 216 8.35 12.55 12.07
N GLY A 217 8.53 13.87 12.24
CA GLY A 217 9.26 14.71 11.30
C GLY A 217 10.71 14.29 11.13
N ALA A 218 11.41 13.96 12.22
CA ALA A 218 12.80 13.51 12.20
C ALA A 218 12.95 12.12 11.54
N ILE A 219 12.02 11.18 11.79
CA ILE A 219 11.99 9.88 11.09
C ILE A 219 11.83 10.09 9.58
N ARG A 220 10.92 10.98 9.18
CA ARG A 220 10.67 11.31 7.77
C ARG A 220 11.85 11.97 7.10
N GLU A 221 12.53 12.87 7.78
CA GLU A 221 13.74 13.49 7.27
C GLU A 221 14.80 12.43 6.89
N GLU A 222 15.08 11.47 7.78
CA GLU A 222 16.05 10.41 7.50
C GLU A 222 15.56 9.42 6.45
N TRP A 223 14.26 9.12 6.41
CA TRP A 223 13.70 8.24 5.40
C TRP A 223 13.90 8.79 3.98
N PHE A 224 13.72 10.10 3.77
CA PHE A 224 13.95 10.73 2.47
C PHE A 224 15.43 10.98 2.14
N LYS A 225 16.29 11.18 3.15
CA LYS A 225 17.75 11.25 2.94
C LYS A 225 18.34 9.90 2.55
N ASP A 226 17.76 8.81 3.05
CA ASP A 226 18.23 7.47 2.76
C ASP A 226 17.99 7.10 1.27
N PRO A 227 19.05 6.82 0.49
CA PRO A 227 18.91 6.44 -0.92
C PRO A 227 18.38 5.01 -1.12
N GLY A 228 18.29 4.20 -0.07
CA GLY A 228 17.79 2.83 -0.18
C GLY A 228 16.31 2.76 -0.56
N ALA A 229 15.97 1.80 -1.42
CA ALA A 229 14.58 1.52 -1.77
C ALA A 229 13.78 1.06 -0.54
N SER A 230 12.51 1.47 -0.47
CA SER A 230 11.54 0.89 0.45
C SER A 230 10.48 0.13 -0.33
N THR A 231 10.06 -1.02 0.19
CA THR A 231 8.99 -1.85 -0.40
C THR A 231 8.08 -2.35 0.72
N ILE A 232 6.98 -3.00 0.35
CA ILE A 232 6.08 -3.65 1.30
C ILE A 232 6.82 -4.61 2.28
N GLY A 233 7.90 -5.25 1.82
CA GLY A 233 8.69 -6.20 2.58
C GLY A 233 9.84 -5.57 3.38
N SER A 234 9.92 -4.24 3.47
CA SER A 234 10.96 -3.57 4.26
C SER A 234 10.88 -3.97 5.74
N SER A 235 11.97 -4.53 6.26
CA SER A 235 12.05 -4.93 7.67
C SER A 235 12.01 -3.71 8.61
N PRO A 236 11.09 -3.68 9.61
CA PRO A 236 11.02 -2.59 10.57
C PRO A 236 12.26 -2.49 11.46
N VAL A 237 12.90 -3.62 11.77
CA VAL A 237 14.16 -3.67 12.54
C VAL A 237 15.29 -3.06 11.71
N ALA A 238 15.42 -3.44 10.44
CA ALA A 238 16.45 -2.90 9.55
C ALA A 238 16.27 -1.39 9.32
N MET A 239 15.02 -0.92 9.16
CA MET A 239 14.72 0.52 9.06
C MET A 239 15.04 1.27 10.35
N THR A 240 14.74 0.68 11.52
CA THR A 240 15.10 1.29 12.81
C THR A 240 16.60 1.46 12.93
N ARG A 241 17.38 0.41 12.66
CA ARG A 241 18.85 0.49 12.65
C ARG A 241 19.32 1.61 11.72
N LYS A 242 18.89 1.56 10.47
CA LYS A 242 19.37 2.45 9.42
C LYS A 242 19.00 3.92 9.61
N LEU A 243 17.77 4.19 10.02
CA LEU A 243 17.20 5.55 10.05
C LEU A 243 17.34 6.21 11.42
N ILE A 244 17.56 5.44 12.49
CA ILE A 244 17.62 5.95 13.87
C ILE A 244 19.00 5.74 14.50
N ILE A 245 19.51 4.51 14.46
CA ILE A 245 20.78 4.17 15.15
C ILE A 245 21.98 4.69 14.34
N ASP A 246 22.07 4.30 13.06
CA ASP A 246 23.22 4.62 12.22
C ASP A 246 23.33 6.13 11.92
N THR A 247 22.21 6.86 12.02
CA THR A 247 22.12 8.32 11.89
C THR A 247 22.34 9.06 13.22
N GLY A 248 22.47 8.34 14.34
CA GLY A 248 22.68 8.91 15.67
C GLY A 248 21.47 9.65 16.25
N ARG A 249 20.26 9.41 15.74
CA ARG A 249 19.03 10.11 16.15
C ARG A 249 18.32 9.50 17.36
N GLU A 250 18.85 8.43 17.92
CA GLU A 250 18.21 7.69 19.02
C GLU A 250 17.85 8.57 20.22
N GLU A 251 18.82 9.31 20.78
CA GLU A 251 18.58 10.17 21.95
C GLU A 251 17.65 11.35 21.63
N GLU A 252 17.75 11.91 20.42
CA GLU A 252 16.89 13.00 19.97
C GLU A 252 15.41 12.54 19.94
N LEU A 253 15.14 11.43 19.25
CA LEU A 253 13.81 10.87 19.11
C LEU A 253 13.23 10.42 20.45
N ARG A 254 14.03 9.77 21.29
CA ARG A 254 13.64 9.40 22.66
C ARG A 254 13.32 10.66 23.48
N GLY A 255 14.12 11.71 23.35
CA GLY A 255 13.92 12.99 24.01
C GLY A 255 12.59 13.66 23.62
N TYR A 256 12.18 13.59 22.35
CA TYR A 256 10.86 14.09 21.94
C TYR A 256 9.72 13.32 22.61
N LEU A 257 9.80 12.00 22.71
CA LEU A 257 8.77 11.19 23.38
C LEU A 257 8.68 11.48 24.88
N GLN A 258 9.83 11.65 25.55
CA GLN A 258 9.88 12.03 26.96
C GLN A 258 9.27 13.42 27.20
N GLN A 259 9.59 14.39 26.34
CA GLN A 259 8.99 15.74 26.41
C GLN A 259 7.49 15.70 26.15
N ALA A 260 7.03 14.88 25.21
CA ALA A 260 5.61 14.67 24.93
C ALA A 260 4.87 14.12 26.16
N LEU A 261 5.43 13.12 26.85
CA LEU A 261 4.87 12.56 28.09
C LEU A 261 4.86 13.56 29.25
N ALA A 262 5.88 14.42 29.35
CA ALA A 262 5.93 15.45 30.38
C ALA A 262 4.88 16.56 30.16
N LYS A 263 4.54 16.85 28.89
CA LYS A 263 3.58 17.91 28.52
C LYS A 263 2.13 17.46 28.47
N THR A 264 1.87 16.18 28.22
CA THR A 264 0.50 15.68 28.05
C THR A 264 -0.30 15.74 29.34
N THR A 265 -1.44 16.42 29.30
CA THR A 265 -2.40 16.51 30.42
C THR A 265 -3.56 15.54 30.24
N HIS A 266 -3.87 15.14 29.00
CA HIS A 266 -5.02 14.30 28.69
C HIS A 266 -4.69 12.81 28.83
N PRO A 267 -5.51 12.01 29.56
CA PRO A 267 -5.21 10.60 29.83
C PRO A 267 -5.05 9.76 28.55
N ASN A 268 -5.94 9.92 27.56
CA ASN A 268 -5.82 9.15 26.31
C ASN A 268 -4.59 9.56 25.48
N SER A 269 -4.20 10.84 25.46
CA SER A 269 -2.99 11.25 24.73
C SER A 269 -1.75 10.64 25.39
N LYS A 270 -1.73 10.57 26.72
CA LYS A 270 -0.68 9.87 27.47
C LYS A 270 -0.57 8.40 27.06
N ILE A 271 -1.68 7.66 27.04
CA ILE A 271 -1.71 6.25 26.62
C ILE A 271 -1.14 6.07 25.21
N LEU A 272 -1.55 6.92 24.25
CA LEU A 272 -1.06 6.82 22.87
C LEU A 272 0.46 7.05 22.79
N ILE A 273 0.99 8.03 23.52
CA ILE A 273 2.43 8.33 23.53
C ILE A 273 3.21 7.20 24.21
N GLU A 274 2.71 6.64 25.31
CA GLU A 274 3.34 5.50 26.01
C GLU A 274 3.42 4.27 25.09
N ARG A 275 2.40 4.01 24.28
CA ARG A 275 2.42 2.92 23.29
C ARG A 275 3.40 3.16 22.15
N ILE A 276 3.47 4.38 21.63
CA ILE A 276 4.49 4.77 20.63
C ILE A 276 5.88 4.57 21.21
N GLN A 277 6.13 5.03 22.44
CA GLN A 277 7.41 4.85 23.11
C GLN A 277 7.76 3.38 23.31
N SER A 278 6.81 2.56 23.75
CA SER A 278 7.02 1.12 23.90
C SER A 278 7.40 0.45 22.57
N ARG A 279 6.74 0.80 21.46
CA ARG A 279 7.10 0.29 20.12
C ARG A 279 8.45 0.79 19.63
N PHE A 280 8.77 2.06 19.88
CA PHE A 280 10.07 2.63 19.54
C PHE A 280 11.21 1.89 20.26
N GLU A 281 11.12 1.73 21.59
CA GLU A 281 12.14 1.01 22.36
C GLU A 281 12.21 -0.48 22.00
N PHE A 282 11.07 -1.13 21.76
CA PHE A 282 11.03 -2.51 21.28
C PHE A 282 11.89 -2.70 20.03
N PHE A 283 11.71 -1.85 19.01
CA PHE A 283 12.50 -1.99 17.79
C PHE A 283 13.97 -1.65 17.99
N LEU A 284 14.31 -0.69 18.86
CA LEU A 284 15.71 -0.43 19.22
C LEU A 284 16.35 -1.67 19.86
N ASP A 285 15.65 -2.36 20.74
CA ASP A 285 16.15 -3.59 21.36
C ASP A 285 16.24 -4.76 20.37
N GLU A 286 15.27 -4.92 19.46
CA GLU A 286 15.33 -5.94 18.41
C GLU A 286 16.54 -5.76 17.49
N THR A 287 17.04 -4.54 17.29
CA THR A 287 18.26 -4.36 16.50
C THR A 287 19.50 -4.96 17.16
N LYS A 288 19.51 -5.14 18.49
CA LYS A 288 20.68 -5.61 19.25
C LYS A 288 20.82 -7.15 19.27
N LYS A 289 19.78 -7.87 18.84
CA LYS A 289 19.76 -9.34 18.72
C LYS A 289 20.48 -9.79 17.46
#